data_AF-A0A1G7VQF4-F1
#
_entry.id   AF-A0A1G7VQF4-F1
#
_cell.length_a   1.000
_cell.length_b   1.000
_cell.length_c   1.000
_cell.angle_alpha   90.00
_cell.angle_beta   90.00
_cell.angle_gamma   90.00
#
_symmetry.space_group_name_H-M   'P 1'
#
loop_
_entity.id
_entity.type
_entity.pdbx_description
1 polymer ?
#
loop_
_entity_poly.entity_id
_entity_poly.type
_entity_poly.pdbx_seq_one_letter_code
_entity_poly.pdbx_strand_id
1 'polypeptide(L)'
;MSNETIRTGRRGRVAKPPEGDGPVAVFARRLWELKRCAGDPSYDVMRREHGALASKSALSAAARGAQLPSWTTTWEFVRPLAVGVLGRDEERVRAEWRQRWDRAAAAVPAPAVVLPVERPAARAGTRGPGSGWWALVAALVAGVALVAAFWTHADRPVVRTIAEPCEASWLCLYRNIGFDDMNFRTQRQNACWNLADYHLRDAVFSYDNNTAITARFFDSQKNEVGDIRAGGSSQDSSALLGAQWFCTGSARP
;
A
#
# COMPACT_ATOMS: atom_id res chain seq x y z
N MET A 1 49.35 -9.06 22.83
CA MET A 1 48.51 -8.37 23.83
C MET A 1 48.27 -6.94 23.36
N SER A 2 47.10 -6.64 22.79
CA SER A 2 46.53 -5.28 22.74
C SER A 2 45.05 -5.36 22.42
N ASN A 3 44.29 -4.66 23.26
CA ASN A 3 42.88 -4.82 23.60
C ASN A 3 41.88 -4.61 22.45
N GLU A 4 41.06 -5.65 22.25
CA GLU A 4 39.75 -5.57 21.63
C GLU A 4 38.80 -4.80 22.55
N THR A 5 38.48 -3.55 22.18
CA THR A 5 37.57 -2.71 22.96
C THR A 5 36.16 -2.89 22.42
N ILE A 6 35.45 -3.91 22.92
CA ILE A 6 34.02 -4.08 22.66
C ILE A 6 33.28 -2.91 23.30
N ARG A 7 32.84 -1.94 22.47
CA ARG A 7 31.90 -0.89 22.88
C ARG A 7 30.49 -1.47 22.99
N THR A 8 30.20 -2.15 24.10
CA THR A 8 28.82 -2.37 24.54
C THR A 8 28.29 -1.10 25.20
N GLY A 9 27.14 -0.61 24.73
CA GLY A 9 26.21 0.10 25.61
C GLY A 9 25.62 1.41 25.09
N ARG A 10 24.48 1.30 24.38
CA ARG A 10 23.20 1.89 24.82
C ARG A 10 22.09 1.21 24.00
N ARG A 11 21.60 0.05 24.46
CA ARG A 11 20.35 -0.53 23.93
C ARG A 11 19.22 0.41 24.30
N GLY A 12 18.94 1.37 23.41
CA GLY A 12 17.74 2.19 23.48
C GLY A 12 16.51 1.28 23.52
N ARG A 13 15.39 1.79 24.06
CA ARG A 13 14.11 1.07 24.06
C ARG A 13 13.86 0.51 22.66
N VAL A 14 13.73 -0.81 22.56
CA VAL A 14 13.33 -1.48 21.33
C VAL A 14 11.97 -0.92 20.94
N ALA A 15 11.86 -0.37 19.73
CA ALA A 15 10.62 0.22 19.27
C ALA A 15 9.53 -0.86 19.21
N LYS A 16 8.41 -0.64 19.91
CA LYS A 16 7.26 -1.55 19.88
C LYS A 16 6.71 -1.62 18.44
N PRO A 17 6.27 -2.80 17.96
CA PRO A 17 5.61 -2.90 16.67
C PRO A 17 4.36 -1.99 16.62
N PRO A 18 4.01 -1.45 15.43
CA PRO A 18 2.78 -0.70 15.23
C PRO A 18 1.56 -1.55 15.54
N GLU A 19 0.61 -0.95 16.28
CA GLU A 19 -0.64 -1.58 16.67
C GLU A 19 -1.75 -1.35 15.64
N GLY A 20 -2.74 -2.26 15.61
CA GLY A 20 -3.88 -2.23 14.69
C GLY A 20 -3.68 -3.03 13.41
N ASP A 21 -4.78 -3.31 12.73
CA ASP A 21 -4.84 -4.15 11.52
C ASP A 21 -5.34 -3.40 10.29
N GLY A 22 -5.51 -2.07 10.40
CA GLY A 22 -5.84 -1.20 9.27
C GLY A 22 -4.70 -1.14 8.23
N PRO A 23 -4.98 -0.69 6.99
CA PRO A 23 -4.01 -0.70 5.89
C PRO A 23 -2.72 0.07 6.22
N VAL A 24 -2.84 1.20 6.92
CA VAL A 24 -1.70 2.00 7.38
C VAL A 24 -0.87 1.26 8.44
N ALA A 25 -1.52 0.58 9.38
CA ALA A 25 -0.85 -0.16 10.44
C ALA A 25 -0.08 -1.37 9.87
N VAL A 26 -0.69 -2.09 8.91
CA VAL A 26 -0.04 -3.17 8.17
C VAL A 26 1.19 -2.64 7.42
N PHE A 27 1.06 -1.52 6.71
CA PHE A 27 2.19 -0.92 5.99
C PHE A 27 3.33 -0.49 6.94
N ALA A 28 3.01 0.15 8.06
CA ALA A 28 3.98 0.54 9.06
C ALA A 28 4.68 -0.68 9.71
N ARG A 29 3.95 -1.78 9.92
CA ARG A 29 4.53 -3.04 10.42
C ARG A 29 5.56 -3.59 9.45
N ARG A 30 5.33 -3.51 8.14
CA ARG A 30 6.33 -3.89 7.12
C ARG A 30 7.58 -3.00 7.17
N LEU A 31 7.43 -1.69 7.36
CA LEU A 31 8.59 -0.79 7.56
C LEU A 31 9.38 -1.16 8.82
N TRP A 32 8.69 -1.50 9.90
CA TRP A 32 9.30 -1.96 11.14
C TRP A 32 10.04 -3.29 10.97
N GLU A 33 9.43 -4.27 10.27
CA GLU A 33 10.06 -5.54 9.92
C GLU A 33 11.34 -5.33 9.08
N LEU A 34 11.29 -4.48 8.05
CA LEU A 34 12.46 -4.13 7.24
C LEU A 34 13.59 -3.57 8.10
N LYS A 35 13.26 -2.62 8.99
CA LYS A 35 14.23 -2.01 9.93
C LYS A 35 14.85 -3.07 10.83
N ARG A 36 14.08 -4.04 11.32
CA ARG A 36 14.60 -5.16 12.12
C ARG A 36 15.51 -6.09 11.32
N CYS A 37 15.13 -6.44 10.09
CA CYS A 37 15.98 -7.25 9.20
C CYS A 37 17.32 -6.56 8.92
N ALA A 38 17.34 -5.24 8.82
CA ALA A 38 18.54 -4.43 8.65
C ALA A 38 19.35 -4.19 9.95
N GLY A 39 19.07 -4.92 11.03
CA GLY A 39 19.79 -4.79 12.31
C GLY A 39 19.26 -3.72 13.26
N ASP A 40 18.04 -3.23 13.01
CA ASP A 40 17.34 -2.20 13.79
C ASP A 40 18.13 -0.88 13.99
N PRO A 41 18.72 -0.29 12.92
CA PRO A 41 19.51 0.94 13.06
C PRO A 41 18.66 2.07 13.62
N SER A 42 19.27 2.97 14.39
CA SER A 42 18.54 4.17 14.85
C SER A 42 18.21 5.07 13.65
N TYR A 43 17.17 5.91 13.78
CA TYR A 43 16.86 6.87 12.71
C TYR A 43 17.99 7.89 12.48
N ASP A 44 18.85 8.14 13.48
CA ASP A 44 20.03 8.99 13.31
C ASP A 44 21.12 8.27 12.49
N VAL A 45 21.30 6.96 12.71
CA VAL A 45 22.20 6.11 11.91
C VAL A 45 21.71 6.03 10.46
N MET A 46 20.40 5.81 10.24
CA MET A 46 19.81 5.82 8.89
C MET A 46 20.13 7.10 8.12
N ARG A 47 20.07 8.27 8.78
CA ARG A 47 20.34 9.56 8.14
C ARG A 47 21.82 9.84 7.92
N ARG A 48 22.67 9.55 8.92
CA ARG A 48 24.09 9.92 8.90
C ARG A 48 24.94 8.92 8.13
N GLU A 49 24.64 7.64 8.27
CA GLU A 49 25.50 6.55 7.79
C GLU A 49 24.93 5.87 6.55
N HIS A 50 23.59 5.82 6.43
CA HIS A 50 22.92 5.15 5.30
C HIS A 50 22.24 6.12 4.32
N GLY A 51 22.40 7.44 4.52
CA GLY A 51 22.01 8.46 3.54
C GLY A 51 20.51 8.78 3.44
N ALA A 52 19.70 8.44 4.45
CA ALA A 52 18.29 8.84 4.47
C ALA A 52 18.15 10.38 4.50
N LEU A 53 17.45 10.95 3.53
CA LEU A 53 17.23 12.40 3.44
C LEU A 53 16.04 12.87 4.28
N ALA A 54 15.10 11.96 4.62
CA ALA A 54 13.97 12.28 5.48
C ALA A 54 14.42 12.64 6.91
N SER A 55 13.66 13.53 7.56
CA SER A 55 13.93 13.92 8.94
C SER A 55 13.68 12.75 9.90
N LYS A 56 14.36 12.78 11.07
CA LYS A 56 14.16 11.77 12.13
C LYS A 56 12.70 11.64 12.56
N SER A 57 11.99 12.77 12.67
CA SER A 57 10.57 12.80 13.03
C SER A 57 9.70 12.19 11.95
N ALA A 58 10.00 12.41 10.66
CA ALA A 58 9.30 11.80 9.54
C ALA A 58 9.50 10.27 9.50
N LEU A 59 10.74 9.79 9.65
CA LEU A 59 11.04 8.35 9.71
C LEU A 59 10.34 7.67 10.89
N SER A 60 10.37 8.31 12.06
CA SER A 60 9.67 7.84 13.25
C SER A 60 8.14 7.84 13.07
N ALA A 61 7.57 8.86 12.43
CA ALA A 61 6.14 8.91 12.14
C ALA A 61 5.72 7.80 11.17
N ALA A 62 6.49 7.58 10.11
CA ALA A 62 6.24 6.52 9.13
C ALA A 62 6.21 5.14 9.78
N ALA A 63 7.19 4.84 10.64
CA ALA A 63 7.26 3.56 11.34
C ALA A 63 6.19 3.38 12.42
N ARG A 64 5.53 4.45 12.92
CA ARG A 64 4.47 4.35 13.94
C ARG A 64 3.09 3.99 13.37
N GLY A 65 2.86 4.21 12.08
CA GLY A 65 1.59 3.87 11.43
C GLY A 65 0.38 4.73 11.82
N ALA A 66 0.60 5.94 12.36
CA ALA A 66 -0.49 6.87 12.68
C ALA A 66 -1.18 7.45 11.42
N GLN A 67 -0.42 7.60 10.35
CA GLN A 67 -0.87 8.05 9.03
C GLN A 67 0.01 7.41 7.96
N LEU A 68 -0.50 7.27 6.74
CA LEU A 68 0.31 6.77 5.64
C LEU A 68 1.38 7.82 5.30
N PRO A 69 2.69 7.49 5.34
CA PRO A 69 3.73 8.41 4.92
C PRO A 69 3.60 8.73 3.43
N SER A 70 4.16 9.84 2.96
CA SER A 70 4.26 10.08 1.52
C SER A 70 5.16 9.05 0.84
N TRP A 71 5.04 8.88 -0.48
CA TRP A 71 5.94 8.00 -1.23
C TRP A 71 7.41 8.41 -1.06
N THR A 72 7.73 9.70 -1.13
CA THR A 72 9.09 10.20 -0.90
C THR A 72 9.62 9.77 0.46
N THR A 73 8.84 9.95 1.53
CA THR A 73 9.25 9.54 2.89
C THR A 73 9.42 8.03 3.00
N THR A 74 8.54 7.27 2.34
CA THR A 74 8.64 5.80 2.27
C THR A 74 9.95 5.38 1.62
N TRP A 75 10.28 5.96 0.46
CA TRP A 75 11.50 5.61 -0.27
C TRP A 75 12.75 5.96 0.52
N GLU A 76 12.78 7.13 1.17
CA GLU A 76 13.87 7.55 2.06
C GLU A 76 14.02 6.69 3.32
N PHE A 77 12.97 5.97 3.73
CA PHE A 77 13.05 4.97 4.80
C PHE A 77 13.60 3.65 4.26
N VAL A 78 13.10 3.20 3.12
CA VAL A 78 13.35 1.87 2.56
C VAL A 78 14.73 1.76 1.93
N ARG A 79 15.10 2.70 1.05
CA ARG A 79 16.33 2.62 0.24
C ARG A 79 17.58 2.43 1.09
N PRO A 80 17.82 3.22 2.16
CA PRO A 80 18.99 3.03 3.04
C PRO A 80 19.09 1.62 3.63
N LEU A 81 17.95 1.02 3.98
CA LEU A 81 17.89 -0.28 4.65
C LEU A 81 17.96 -1.45 3.66
N ALA A 82 17.08 -1.44 2.66
CA ALA A 82 16.93 -2.53 1.71
C ALA A 82 18.10 -2.58 0.70
N VAL A 83 18.51 -1.42 0.18
CA VAL A 83 19.60 -1.33 -0.81
C VAL A 83 20.93 -1.15 -0.09
N GLY A 84 21.02 -0.15 0.81
CA GLY A 84 22.28 0.18 1.48
C GLY A 84 22.77 -0.90 2.45
N VAL A 85 21.92 -1.35 3.37
CA VAL A 85 22.31 -2.33 4.41
C VAL A 85 22.16 -3.78 3.93
N LEU A 86 21.02 -4.11 3.32
CA LEU A 86 20.70 -5.49 2.92
C LEU A 86 21.19 -5.86 1.51
N GLY A 87 21.74 -4.92 0.75
CA GLY A 87 22.34 -5.18 -0.57
C GLY A 87 21.35 -5.66 -1.63
N ARG A 88 20.05 -5.36 -1.48
CA ARG A 88 19.02 -5.73 -2.46
C ARG A 88 19.08 -4.78 -3.66
N ASP A 89 18.66 -5.29 -4.82
CA ASP A 89 18.56 -4.49 -6.05
C ASP A 89 17.63 -3.27 -5.90
N GLU A 90 18.08 -2.09 -6.34
CA GLU A 90 17.38 -0.82 -6.11
C GLU A 90 16.07 -0.74 -6.89
N GLU A 91 16.07 -1.10 -8.17
CA GLU A 91 14.89 -1.00 -9.03
C GLU A 91 13.79 -1.96 -8.57
N ARG A 92 14.16 -3.20 -8.27
CA ARG A 92 13.25 -4.22 -7.75
C ARG A 92 12.64 -3.81 -6.42
N VAL A 93 13.46 -3.33 -5.47
CA VAL A 93 12.97 -2.85 -4.17
C VAL A 93 12.05 -1.64 -4.35
N ARG A 94 12.40 -0.71 -5.25
CA ARG A 94 11.59 0.48 -5.51
C ARG A 94 10.21 0.11 -6.04
N ALA A 95 10.13 -0.77 -7.04
CA ALA A 95 8.87 -1.23 -7.61
C ALA A 95 8.01 -1.96 -6.57
N GLU A 96 8.62 -2.90 -5.83
CA GLU A 96 7.96 -3.69 -4.78
C GLU A 96 7.36 -2.80 -3.68
N TRP A 97 8.13 -1.82 -3.19
CA TRP A 97 7.65 -0.90 -2.15
C TRP A 97 6.68 0.13 -2.67
N ARG A 98 6.80 0.55 -3.94
CA ARG A 98 5.84 1.44 -4.59
C ARG A 98 4.46 0.81 -4.62
N GLN A 99 4.40 -0.44 -5.06
CA GLN A 99 3.16 -1.21 -5.08
C GLN A 99 2.53 -1.34 -3.69
N ARG A 100 3.31 -1.67 -2.66
CA ARG A 100 2.77 -1.76 -1.29
C ARG A 100 2.21 -0.43 -0.80
N TRP A 101 2.90 0.66 -1.13
CA TRP A 101 2.47 2.00 -0.77
C TRP A 101 1.17 2.37 -1.49
N ASP A 102 1.07 2.13 -2.80
CA ASP A 102 -0.14 2.39 -3.58
C ASP A 102 -1.34 1.56 -3.08
N ARG A 103 -1.12 0.29 -2.71
CA ARG A 103 -2.16 -0.59 -2.12
C ARG A 103 -2.66 -0.05 -0.78
N ALA A 104 -1.75 0.41 0.08
CA ALA A 104 -2.12 1.04 1.34
C ALA A 104 -2.84 2.38 1.13
N ALA A 105 -2.41 3.18 0.16
CA ALA A 105 -3.02 4.47 -0.19
C ALA A 105 -4.46 4.29 -0.71
N ALA A 106 -4.69 3.32 -1.60
CA ALA A 106 -6.02 3.02 -2.14
C ALA A 106 -7.01 2.52 -1.08
N ALA A 107 -6.50 1.83 -0.04
CA ALA A 107 -7.32 1.31 1.05
C ALA A 107 -7.61 2.34 2.16
N VAL A 108 -6.92 3.48 2.18
CA VAL A 108 -7.25 4.59 3.07
C VAL A 108 -8.41 5.36 2.46
N PRO A 109 -9.61 5.36 3.08
CA PRO A 109 -10.72 6.14 2.57
C PRO A 109 -10.31 7.62 2.54
N ALA A 110 -10.56 8.29 1.41
CA ALA A 110 -10.33 9.72 1.30
C ALA A 110 -11.09 10.42 2.45
N PRO A 111 -10.48 11.39 3.15
CA PRO A 111 -11.21 12.15 4.14
C PRO A 111 -12.43 12.74 3.45
N ALA A 112 -13.62 12.44 3.99
CA ALA A 112 -14.86 13.04 3.51
C ALA A 112 -14.62 14.55 3.48
N VAL A 113 -14.74 15.14 2.30
CA VAL A 113 -14.67 16.59 2.13
C VAL A 113 -15.80 17.15 2.99
N VAL A 114 -15.45 17.60 4.19
CA VAL A 114 -16.35 18.43 4.99
C VAL A 114 -16.45 19.71 4.18
N LEU A 115 -17.53 19.83 3.41
CA LEU A 115 -17.88 21.08 2.75
C LEU A 115 -17.73 22.19 3.80
N PRO A 116 -17.11 23.33 3.47
CA PRO A 116 -17.01 24.43 4.41
C PRO A 116 -18.41 24.75 4.90
N VAL A 117 -18.70 24.49 6.17
CA VAL A 117 -19.84 25.12 6.84
C VAL A 117 -19.58 26.61 6.69
N GLU A 118 -20.39 27.26 5.86
CA GLU A 118 -20.47 28.71 5.81
C GLU A 118 -20.70 29.16 7.25
N ARG A 119 -19.65 29.73 7.83
CA ARG A 119 -19.69 30.33 9.15
C ARG A 119 -20.68 31.49 9.02
N PRO A 120 -21.83 31.50 9.72
CA PRO A 120 -22.75 32.62 9.63
C PRO A 120 -22.00 33.89 10.00
N ALA A 121 -22.10 34.90 9.15
CA ALA A 121 -21.48 36.21 9.34
C ALA A 121 -21.80 36.71 10.75
N ALA A 122 -20.74 36.87 11.55
CA ALA A 122 -20.83 37.48 12.87
C ALA A 122 -21.40 38.89 12.71
N ARG A 123 -22.64 39.09 13.15
CA ARG A 123 -23.21 40.43 13.33
C ARG A 123 -22.44 41.11 14.46
N ALA A 124 -21.94 42.31 14.14
CA ALA A 124 -21.35 43.22 15.10
C ALA A 124 -22.41 43.90 15.98
N GLY A 125 -22.01 44.24 17.21
CA GLY A 125 -22.72 45.10 18.18
C GLY A 125 -23.27 44.30 19.36
N THR A 126 -23.07 44.65 20.64
CA THR A 126 -22.65 45.90 21.29
C THR A 126 -22.17 45.61 22.72
N ARG A 127 -21.34 46.51 23.27
CA ARG A 127 -20.91 46.57 24.68
C ARG A 127 -22.10 46.78 25.64
N GLY A 128 -22.04 46.21 26.84
CA GLY A 128 -22.77 46.70 28.02
C GLY A 128 -22.71 45.75 29.23
N PRO A 129 -22.57 46.23 30.49
CA PRO A 129 -21.98 45.48 31.60
C PRO A 129 -22.98 44.99 32.66
N GLY A 130 -22.52 44.09 33.54
CA GLY A 130 -22.90 44.09 34.96
C GLY A 130 -24.02 43.14 35.42
N SER A 131 -23.71 42.50 36.56
CA SER A 131 -24.60 41.99 37.62
C SER A 131 -25.64 40.90 37.32
N GLY A 132 -25.29 39.69 37.75
CA GLY A 132 -26.06 38.86 38.70
C GLY A 132 -27.57 38.69 38.54
N TRP A 133 -27.99 37.47 38.23
CA TRP A 133 -29.11 36.85 38.94
C TRP A 133 -28.96 35.33 38.94
N TRP A 134 -29.13 34.77 40.13
CA TRP A 134 -29.19 33.37 40.46
C TRP A 134 -30.27 32.57 39.70
N ALA A 135 -29.94 31.30 39.52
CA ALA A 135 -30.77 30.13 39.77
C ALA A 135 -31.89 29.71 38.79
N LEU A 136 -31.62 28.52 38.23
CA LEU A 136 -32.47 27.33 38.20
C LEU A 136 -33.73 27.33 37.31
N VAL A 137 -33.66 26.58 36.21
CA VAL A 137 -34.67 25.54 35.93
C VAL A 137 -33.97 24.28 35.43
N ALA A 138 -34.27 23.18 36.09
CA ALA A 138 -33.75 21.85 35.89
C ALA A 138 -34.60 21.03 34.90
N ALA A 139 -34.01 19.91 34.47
CA ALA A 139 -34.65 18.65 34.08
C ALA A 139 -35.35 18.56 32.71
N LEU A 140 -34.68 17.88 31.75
CA LEU A 140 -35.25 16.78 30.92
C LEU A 140 -34.30 16.38 29.77
N VAL A 141 -33.31 15.50 30.01
CA VAL A 141 -32.80 14.55 28.98
C VAL A 141 -32.24 13.31 29.69
N ALA A 142 -33.11 12.53 30.30
CA ALA A 142 -32.83 11.15 30.68
C ALA A 142 -33.82 10.28 29.92
N GLY A 143 -33.46 9.88 28.68
CA GLY A 143 -34.36 9.04 27.90
C GLY A 143 -34.07 8.95 26.42
N VAL A 144 -32.85 8.56 26.00
CA VAL A 144 -32.63 7.74 24.79
C VAL A 144 -31.29 7.00 24.96
N ALA A 145 -31.23 6.06 25.90
CA ALA A 145 -30.11 5.12 26.00
C ALA A 145 -30.69 3.77 26.40
N LEU A 146 -31.27 3.02 25.45
CA LEU A 146 -31.48 1.56 25.51
C LEU A 146 -32.36 1.03 24.36
N VAL A 147 -32.00 1.25 23.08
CA VAL A 147 -32.47 0.37 21.99
C VAL A 147 -31.43 0.33 20.87
N ALA A 148 -30.46 -0.59 20.97
CA ALA A 148 -29.79 -1.26 19.84
C ALA A 148 -28.64 -2.16 20.36
N ALA A 149 -28.86 -2.89 21.46
CA ALA A 149 -27.98 -3.97 21.87
C ALA A 149 -28.52 -5.30 21.31
N PHE A 150 -28.69 -5.37 19.99
CA PHE A 150 -29.19 -6.57 19.31
C PHE A 150 -28.37 -6.81 18.02
N TRP A 151 -27.55 -7.87 18.08
CA TRP A 151 -27.04 -8.68 16.95
C TRP A 151 -25.98 -8.07 16.02
N THR A 152 -24.73 -8.49 16.22
CA THR A 152 -24.03 -9.48 15.38
C THR A 152 -22.53 -9.42 15.70
N HIS A 153 -22.08 -10.23 16.66
CA HIS A 153 -20.75 -10.80 16.52
C HIS A 153 -20.84 -11.87 15.43
N ALA A 154 -20.91 -11.41 14.18
CA ALA A 154 -20.46 -12.24 13.09
C ALA A 154 -18.94 -12.28 13.24
N ASP A 155 -18.40 -13.44 13.58
CA ASP A 155 -17.05 -13.81 13.17
C ASP A 155 -16.92 -13.41 11.71
N ARG A 156 -16.26 -12.28 11.44
CA ARG A 156 -15.94 -11.94 10.07
C ARG A 156 -14.98 -13.03 9.64
N PRO A 157 -15.31 -13.86 8.63
CA PRO A 157 -14.28 -14.70 8.05
C PRO A 157 -13.16 -13.74 7.65
N VAL A 158 -11.95 -14.00 8.15
CA VAL A 158 -10.76 -13.47 7.52
C VAL A 158 -10.81 -14.05 6.13
N VAL A 159 -11.40 -13.32 5.19
CA VAL A 159 -11.27 -13.60 3.77
C VAL A 159 -9.81 -13.29 3.48
N ARG A 160 -8.93 -14.26 3.78
CA ARG A 160 -7.75 -14.48 2.96
C ARG A 160 -8.36 -14.87 1.63
N THR A 161 -8.65 -13.89 0.79
CA THR A 161 -8.65 -14.13 -0.65
C THR A 161 -7.20 -14.45 -0.95
N ILE A 162 -6.81 -15.71 -0.70
CA ILE A 162 -5.83 -16.36 -1.56
C ILE A 162 -6.45 -16.11 -2.93
N ALA A 163 -5.88 -15.18 -3.71
CA ALA A 163 -6.36 -14.98 -5.08
C ALA A 163 -6.51 -16.37 -5.66
N GLU A 164 -7.71 -16.68 -6.18
CA GLU A 164 -8.00 -18.02 -6.67
C GLU A 164 -6.85 -18.41 -7.60
N PRO A 165 -6.19 -19.56 -7.37
CA PRO A 165 -5.09 -19.98 -8.20
C PRO A 165 -5.57 -20.02 -9.65
N CYS A 166 -4.70 -19.65 -10.59
CA CYS A 166 -5.08 -19.69 -12.00
C CYS A 166 -5.53 -21.12 -12.35
N GLU A 167 -6.77 -21.25 -12.79
CA GLU A 167 -7.36 -22.56 -13.06
C GLU A 167 -6.66 -23.27 -14.23
N ALA A 168 -6.70 -24.61 -14.20
CA ALA A 168 -6.24 -25.41 -15.33
C ALA A 168 -7.05 -25.03 -16.57
N SER A 169 -6.39 -24.66 -17.68
CA SER A 169 -6.97 -24.12 -18.92
C SER A 169 -7.29 -22.63 -18.95
N TRP A 170 -6.83 -21.85 -17.97
CA TRP A 170 -6.93 -20.38 -18.01
C TRP A 170 -5.57 -19.73 -18.23
N LEU A 171 -5.60 -18.57 -18.89
CA LEU A 171 -4.50 -17.62 -18.89
C LEU A 171 -4.87 -16.47 -17.95
N CYS A 172 -4.04 -16.22 -16.94
CA CYS A 172 -4.23 -15.21 -15.92
C CYS A 172 -3.10 -14.17 -15.95
N LEU A 173 -3.44 -12.89 -15.82
CA LEU A 173 -2.49 -11.78 -15.70
C LEU A 173 -2.66 -11.09 -14.35
N TYR A 174 -1.53 -10.76 -13.74
CA TYR A 174 -1.48 -10.20 -12.39
C TYR A 174 -0.77 -8.85 -12.37
N ARG A 175 -1.26 -7.97 -11.50
CA ARG A 175 -0.65 -6.65 -11.25
C ARG A 175 0.53 -6.70 -10.29
N ASN A 176 0.98 -7.87 -9.89
CA ASN A 176 2.07 -8.05 -8.96
C ASN A 176 2.88 -9.31 -9.28
N ILE A 177 4.02 -9.45 -8.61
CA ILE A 177 4.92 -10.61 -8.76
C ILE A 177 4.49 -11.82 -7.90
N GLY A 178 3.50 -11.64 -7.02
CA GLY A 178 3.09 -12.61 -5.99
C GLY A 178 1.89 -13.49 -6.36
N PHE A 179 1.31 -13.31 -7.54
CA PHE A 179 0.10 -14.00 -8.01
C PHE A 179 -1.14 -13.76 -7.11
N ASP A 180 -1.14 -12.67 -6.32
CA ASP A 180 -2.23 -12.36 -5.36
C ASP A 180 -3.13 -11.19 -5.79
N ASP A 181 -2.86 -10.56 -6.95
CA ASP A 181 -3.67 -9.45 -7.51
C ASP A 181 -3.96 -9.76 -8.99
N MET A 182 -4.86 -10.73 -9.20
CA MET A 182 -5.33 -11.13 -10.54
C MET A 182 -6.36 -10.12 -11.04
N ASN A 183 -6.13 -9.54 -12.21
CA ASN A 183 -7.04 -8.55 -12.80
C ASN A 183 -7.65 -9.01 -14.11
N PHE A 184 -7.08 -10.04 -14.73
CA PHE A 184 -7.55 -10.58 -15.99
C PHE A 184 -7.37 -12.09 -16.02
N ARG A 185 -8.40 -12.78 -16.52
CA ARG A 185 -8.31 -14.19 -16.89
C ARG A 185 -9.13 -14.45 -18.15
N THR A 186 -8.65 -15.32 -19.02
CA THR A 186 -9.38 -15.72 -20.23
C THR A 186 -9.10 -17.18 -20.61
N GLN A 187 -10.10 -17.82 -21.20
CA GLN A 187 -9.96 -19.07 -21.95
C GLN A 187 -10.11 -18.83 -23.47
N ARG A 188 -10.48 -17.60 -23.86
CA ARG A 188 -10.76 -17.28 -25.26
C ARG A 188 -9.46 -17.28 -26.05
N GLN A 189 -9.51 -17.94 -27.19
CA GLN A 189 -8.41 -18.00 -28.14
C GLN A 189 -8.67 -17.02 -29.28
N ASN A 190 -7.61 -16.53 -29.93
CA ASN A 190 -7.71 -15.63 -31.09
C ASN A 190 -8.57 -14.38 -30.82
N ALA A 191 -8.39 -13.79 -29.64
CA ALA A 191 -9.07 -12.56 -29.25
C ALA A 191 -8.07 -11.53 -28.71
N CYS A 192 -8.47 -10.27 -28.70
CA CYS A 192 -7.69 -9.16 -28.18
C CYS A 192 -8.48 -8.38 -27.13
N TRP A 193 -7.76 -7.81 -26.17
CA TRP A 193 -8.28 -7.01 -25.09
C TRP A 193 -7.45 -5.75 -24.90
N ASN A 194 -8.11 -4.65 -24.59
CA ASN A 194 -7.44 -3.45 -24.15
C ASN A 194 -7.10 -3.60 -22.66
N LEU A 195 -5.81 -3.50 -22.30
CA LEU A 195 -5.35 -3.68 -20.93
C LEU A 195 -5.84 -2.60 -19.97
N ALA A 196 -6.19 -1.41 -20.47
CA ALA A 196 -6.72 -0.34 -19.65
C ALA A 196 -8.07 -0.70 -19.00
N ASP A 197 -8.90 -1.47 -19.71
CA ASP A 197 -10.22 -1.91 -19.23
C ASP A 197 -10.11 -2.85 -18.01
N TYR A 198 -8.92 -3.43 -17.80
CA TYR A 198 -8.61 -4.35 -16.70
C TYR A 198 -7.60 -3.78 -15.71
N HIS A 199 -7.30 -2.48 -15.78
CA HIS A 199 -6.27 -1.81 -14.96
C HIS A 199 -4.86 -2.42 -15.09
N LEU A 200 -4.56 -3.06 -16.22
CA LEU A 200 -3.29 -3.75 -16.49
C LEU A 200 -2.35 -2.98 -17.42
N ARG A 201 -2.74 -1.79 -17.88
CA ARG A 201 -1.87 -0.94 -18.71
C ARG A 201 -0.58 -0.62 -17.93
N ASP A 202 0.57 -0.96 -18.53
CA ASP A 202 1.90 -0.81 -17.94
C ASP A 202 2.07 -1.51 -16.57
N ALA A 203 1.20 -2.49 -16.28
CA ALA A 203 1.07 -3.06 -14.93
C ALA A 203 0.89 -4.59 -14.94
N VAL A 204 1.37 -5.29 -15.97
CA VAL A 204 1.46 -6.76 -15.98
C VAL A 204 2.81 -7.17 -15.42
N PHE A 205 2.85 -7.69 -14.20
CA PHE A 205 4.11 -8.03 -13.50
C PHE A 205 4.34 -9.54 -13.39
N SER A 206 3.28 -10.34 -13.38
CA SER A 206 3.35 -11.79 -13.46
C SER A 206 2.20 -12.34 -14.30
N TYR A 207 2.36 -13.56 -14.78
CA TYR A 207 1.32 -14.29 -15.49
C TYR A 207 1.42 -15.79 -15.20
N ASP A 208 0.29 -16.45 -15.34
CA ASP A 208 0.20 -17.90 -15.42
C ASP A 208 -0.62 -18.28 -16.65
N ASN A 209 -0.02 -19.05 -17.56
CA ASN A 209 -0.66 -19.47 -18.80
C ASN A 209 -0.81 -20.98 -18.81
N ASN A 210 -1.89 -21.48 -18.23
CA ASN A 210 -2.24 -22.91 -18.21
C ASN A 210 -2.90 -23.36 -19.52
N THR A 211 -2.72 -22.62 -20.62
CA THR A 211 -3.28 -22.93 -21.94
C THR A 211 -2.18 -23.34 -22.93
N ALA A 212 -2.57 -24.05 -23.99
CA ALA A 212 -1.65 -24.48 -25.05
C ALA A 212 -1.36 -23.41 -26.10
N ILE A 213 -1.79 -22.15 -25.89
CA ILE A 213 -1.62 -21.07 -26.87
C ILE A 213 -0.67 -20.00 -26.35
N THR A 214 0.07 -19.39 -27.26
CA THR A 214 0.87 -18.19 -26.97
C THR A 214 -0.04 -16.97 -26.85
N ALA A 215 0.42 -15.95 -26.13
CA ALA A 215 -0.20 -14.64 -26.13
C ALA A 215 0.84 -13.55 -26.36
N ARG A 216 0.41 -12.39 -26.84
CA ARG A 216 1.29 -11.29 -27.26
C ARG A 216 0.74 -9.97 -26.78
N PHE A 217 1.65 -9.06 -26.49
CA PHE A 217 1.39 -7.71 -26.06
C PHE A 217 1.74 -6.73 -27.16
N PHE A 218 0.89 -5.73 -27.35
CA PHE A 218 1.11 -4.69 -28.35
C PHE A 218 0.99 -3.30 -27.73
N ASP A 219 1.77 -2.35 -28.24
CA ASP A 219 1.69 -0.95 -27.86
C ASP A 219 0.49 -0.23 -28.51
N SER A 220 0.40 1.09 -28.30
CA SER A 220 -0.64 1.95 -28.90
C SER A 220 -0.55 2.05 -30.42
N GLN A 221 0.62 1.78 -30.99
CA GLN A 221 0.90 1.76 -32.43
C GLN A 221 0.73 0.35 -33.04
N LYS A 222 0.32 -0.63 -32.23
CA LYS A 222 0.13 -2.05 -32.61
C LYS A 222 1.45 -2.77 -32.93
N ASN A 223 2.59 -2.29 -32.45
CA ASN A 223 3.85 -3.03 -32.50
C ASN A 223 3.91 -4.05 -31.36
N GLU A 224 4.48 -5.21 -31.62
CA GLU A 224 4.66 -6.26 -30.61
C GLU A 224 5.76 -5.84 -29.62
N VAL A 225 5.44 -5.84 -28.32
CA VAL A 225 6.36 -5.42 -27.24
C VAL A 225 6.71 -6.55 -26.25
N GLY A 226 6.06 -7.70 -26.39
CA GLY A 226 6.38 -8.90 -25.61
C GLY A 226 5.42 -10.05 -25.84
N ASP A 227 5.80 -11.23 -25.35
CA ASP A 227 5.04 -12.47 -25.52
C ASP A 227 4.95 -13.30 -24.22
N ILE A 228 3.93 -14.16 -24.19
CA ILE A 228 3.72 -15.21 -23.21
C ILE A 228 3.73 -16.54 -23.96
N ARG A 229 4.60 -17.44 -23.52
CA ARG A 229 4.70 -18.80 -24.06
C ARG A 229 3.50 -19.63 -23.66
N ALA A 230 3.13 -20.59 -24.50
CA ALA A 230 2.14 -21.61 -24.16
C ALA A 230 2.60 -22.44 -22.95
N GLY A 231 1.69 -22.71 -22.01
CA GLY A 231 1.98 -23.50 -20.80
C GLY A 231 2.96 -22.85 -19.81
N GLY A 232 3.31 -21.57 -19.99
CA GLY A 232 4.34 -20.89 -19.21
C GLY A 232 3.78 -20.08 -18.04
N SER A 233 4.60 -19.87 -17.02
CA SER A 233 4.36 -18.87 -15.99
C SER A 233 5.62 -18.02 -15.78
N SER A 234 5.43 -16.77 -15.39
CA SER A 234 6.53 -15.89 -14.99
C SER A 234 6.12 -15.07 -13.78
N GLN A 235 7.00 -15.00 -12.78
CA GLN A 235 6.85 -14.15 -11.60
C GLN A 235 7.47 -12.77 -11.80
N ASP A 236 8.15 -12.57 -12.92
CA ASP A 236 8.85 -11.32 -13.24
C ASP A 236 8.79 -11.12 -14.74
N SER A 237 7.67 -10.59 -15.21
CA SER A 237 7.51 -10.24 -16.62
C SER A 237 8.34 -9.01 -16.99
N SER A 238 9.06 -8.38 -16.04
CA SER A 238 9.63 -7.03 -16.15
C SER A 238 8.65 -6.10 -16.83
N ALA A 239 7.70 -5.55 -16.06
CA ALA A 239 6.52 -4.79 -16.53
C ALA A 239 6.58 -4.43 -18.01
N LEU A 240 5.73 -5.02 -18.84
CA LEU A 240 5.73 -4.77 -20.29
C LEU A 240 5.32 -3.31 -20.55
N LEU A 241 6.28 -2.41 -20.40
CA LEU A 241 6.10 -0.97 -20.48
C LEU A 241 5.68 -0.61 -21.91
N GLY A 242 4.63 0.18 -22.03
CA GLY A 242 4.02 0.56 -23.29
C GLY A 242 2.93 -0.39 -23.77
N ALA A 243 2.71 -1.55 -23.14
CA ALA A 243 1.68 -2.49 -23.55
C ALA A 243 0.27 -1.89 -23.33
N GLN A 244 -0.47 -1.77 -24.43
CA GLN A 244 -1.86 -1.33 -24.44
C GLN A 244 -2.84 -2.47 -24.74
N TRP A 245 -2.43 -3.41 -25.59
CA TRP A 245 -3.26 -4.53 -26.00
C TRP A 245 -2.64 -5.86 -25.59
N PHE A 246 -3.50 -6.82 -25.29
CA PHE A 246 -3.15 -8.21 -25.05
C PHE A 246 -3.96 -9.08 -25.99
N CYS A 247 -3.32 -9.97 -26.73
CA CYS A 247 -3.98 -10.86 -27.68
C CYS A 247 -3.52 -12.30 -27.51
N THR A 248 -4.43 -13.25 -27.67
CA THR A 248 -4.14 -14.69 -27.62
C THR A 248 -4.07 -15.30 -29.03
N GLY A 249 -3.24 -16.32 -29.20
CA GLY A 249 -3.09 -17.05 -30.46
C GLY A 249 -2.50 -16.20 -31.60
N SER A 250 -3.23 -16.13 -32.72
CA SER A 250 -2.84 -15.38 -33.92
C SER A 250 -3.53 -14.02 -34.06
N ALA A 251 -4.38 -13.63 -33.11
CA ALA A 251 -5.09 -12.36 -33.17
C ALA A 251 -4.16 -11.15 -33.04
N ARG A 252 -4.57 -10.04 -33.64
CA ARG A 252 -3.90 -8.73 -33.58
C ARG A 252 -4.95 -7.63 -33.42
N PRO A 253 -4.63 -6.55 -32.68
CA PRO A 253 -5.56 -5.46 -32.39
C PRO A 253 -5.75 -4.48 -33.55
#